data_AF-A0A1Y3B528-F1
#
_entry.id   AF-A0A1Y3B528-F1
#
_cell.length_a   1.000
_cell.length_b   1.000
_cell.length_c   1.000
_cell.angle_alpha   90.00
_cell.angle_beta   90.00
_cell.angle_gamma   90.00
#
_symmetry.space_group_name_H-M   'P 1'
#
loop_
_entity.id
_entity.type
_entity.pdbx_description
1 polymer ?
#
loop_
_entity_poly.entity_id
_entity_poly.type
_entity_poly.pdbx_seq_one_letter_code
_entity_poly.pdbx_strand_id
1 'polypeptide(L)'
;MLNHFLGYLQANSTNNNNNTDDQNGGLSSSSSSTDVWLADPKAPLKGFSWRGGCQRDTTGILMWSEPFLVRTEDGKEVAVILMDTQGAFDSEYTIKDSATVFALSTMTSSIQVFNIMHNLQEDNLQVLEIFLEYGRLALESVHEKPFQKLVFLIRDWSYPYEHPYGFDGGHRLLEKKLELKDTMPEQLQRVRRKIRECFQEIACFLMPHPGASVATAQNFDGRLDDYHPDFAHHLRQFVPSLLATNRIIPKEIGGRPITGRQLLEYFKVYINVFAGDTMPEPKTMLEATAEANNLNAVAVVKDMYTNEMEAICGGNQPYINPTTLEQRHADLLVKCMEEFDAIPKMGGAEYSVSYRERLEEELGQAFEHFAIQNKSKNVFG
;
A
#
# COMPACT_ATOMS: atom_id res chain seq x y z
N MET A 1 11.01 15.01 -0.56
CA MET A 1 9.61 14.70 -0.95
C MET A 1 8.89 13.92 0.14
N LEU A 2 9.38 12.76 0.57
CA LEU A 2 8.70 11.94 1.58
C LEU A 2 8.45 12.64 2.93
N ASN A 3 9.40 13.46 3.40
CA ASN A 3 9.18 14.24 4.63
C ASN A 3 8.09 15.33 4.50
N HIS A 4 7.80 15.79 3.27
CA HIS A 4 6.65 16.67 3.03
C HIS A 4 5.33 15.91 3.12
N PHE A 5 5.30 14.64 2.73
CA PHE A 5 4.14 13.76 2.95
C PHE A 5 3.90 13.56 4.45
N LEU A 6 4.97 13.32 5.21
CA LEU A 6 4.91 13.19 6.66
C LEU A 6 4.34 14.44 7.32
N GLY A 7 4.87 15.62 6.98
CA GLY A 7 4.37 16.89 7.52
C GLY A 7 2.89 17.15 7.22
N TYR A 8 2.44 16.81 6.01
CA TYR A 8 1.02 16.89 5.62
C TYR A 8 0.13 15.99 6.48
N LEU A 9 0.50 14.72 6.65
CA LEU A 9 -0.29 13.77 7.43
C LEU A 9 -0.32 14.14 8.92
N GLN A 10 0.81 14.59 9.47
CA GLN A 10 0.89 15.03 10.87
C GLN A 10 -0.02 16.23 11.15
N ALA A 11 -0.02 17.23 10.26
CA ALA A 11 -0.87 18.41 10.39
C ALA A 11 -2.37 18.09 10.28
N ASN A 12 -2.74 17.17 9.38
CA ASN A 12 -4.15 16.79 9.23
C ASN A 12 -4.64 15.84 10.34
N SER A 13 -3.77 14.99 10.87
CA SER A 13 -4.11 14.13 12.02
C SER A 13 -4.33 14.95 13.30
N THR A 14 -3.49 15.96 13.55
CA THR A 14 -3.64 16.86 14.70
C THR A 14 -4.90 17.74 14.61
N ASN A 15 -5.25 18.22 13.41
CA ASN A 15 -6.49 18.98 13.22
C ASN A 15 -7.76 18.13 13.40
N ASN A 16 -7.73 16.83 13.04
CA ASN A 16 -8.87 15.94 13.26
C ASN A 16 -9.12 15.65 14.75
N ASN A 17 -8.07 15.58 15.57
CA ASN A 17 -8.21 15.38 17.03
C ASN A 17 -8.74 16.62 17.76
N ASN A 18 -8.48 17.83 17.25
CA ASN A 18 -8.97 19.07 17.86
C ASN A 18 -10.43 19.39 17.50
N ASN A 19 -10.95 18.86 16.38
CA ASN A 19 -12.34 19.07 15.97
C ASN A 19 -13.36 18.21 16.74
N THR A 20 -12.91 17.33 17.65
CA THR A 20 -13.80 16.56 18.53
C THR A 20 -14.20 17.27 19.83
N ASP A 21 -13.58 18.40 20.19
CA ASP A 21 -13.81 19.05 21.50
C ASP A 21 -14.46 20.44 21.48
N ASP A 22 -14.67 21.10 20.33
CA ASP A 22 -15.24 22.45 20.29
C ASP A 22 -16.55 22.55 19.48
N GLN A 23 -17.67 22.17 20.12
CA GLN A 23 -18.97 22.78 19.81
C GLN A 23 -19.18 24.02 20.69
N ASN A 24 -18.65 25.18 20.27
CA ASN A 24 -19.30 26.47 20.54
C ASN A 24 -18.74 27.63 19.68
N GLY A 25 -19.56 28.06 18.72
CA GLY A 25 -19.81 29.47 18.36
C GLY A 25 -18.66 30.37 17.87
N GLY A 26 -18.70 30.71 16.57
CA GLY A 26 -18.08 31.96 16.06
C GLY A 26 -17.92 32.00 14.54
N LEU A 27 -18.79 32.74 13.84
CA LEU A 27 -18.59 33.06 12.41
C LEU A 27 -17.38 33.99 12.25
N SER A 28 -16.31 33.51 11.60
CA SER A 28 -15.29 34.37 10.97
C SER A 28 -14.75 33.75 9.68
N SER A 29 -15.01 34.46 8.58
CA SER A 29 -14.32 34.49 7.28
C SER A 29 -13.49 33.28 6.83
N SER A 30 -14.01 32.61 5.80
CA SER A 30 -13.42 31.51 5.02
C SER A 30 -12.14 31.90 4.24
N SER A 31 -10.98 31.77 4.88
CA SER A 31 -9.72 31.48 4.18
C SER A 31 -9.39 30.00 4.39
N SER A 32 -9.28 29.24 3.30
CA SER A 32 -9.08 27.80 3.24
C SER A 32 -8.03 27.26 4.23
N SER A 33 -8.47 26.41 5.15
CA SER A 33 -7.70 25.73 6.20
C SER A 33 -6.70 24.66 5.70
N THR A 34 -6.31 24.70 4.42
CA THR A 34 -5.48 23.68 3.75
C THR A 34 -3.98 23.97 3.77
N ASP A 35 -3.54 25.15 4.20
CA ASP A 35 -2.14 25.58 4.13
C ASP A 35 -1.32 25.40 5.44
N VAL A 36 -1.94 24.91 6.52
CA VAL A 36 -1.31 24.87 7.85
C VAL A 36 -0.11 23.90 7.91
N TRP A 37 -0.05 22.90 7.04
CA TRP A 37 0.99 21.86 7.10
C TRP A 37 2.38 22.30 6.59
N LEU A 38 2.44 23.41 5.84
CA LEU A 38 3.67 24.05 5.38
C LEU A 38 4.00 25.32 6.21
N ALA A 39 3.32 25.53 7.34
CA ALA A 39 3.16 26.86 7.93
C ALA A 39 4.35 27.42 8.74
N ASP A 40 5.41 26.65 9.00
CA ASP A 40 6.66 27.24 9.48
C ASP A 40 7.74 27.17 8.39
N PRO A 41 7.89 28.24 7.58
CA PRO A 41 8.91 28.29 6.54
C PRO A 41 10.34 28.18 7.06
N LYS A 42 10.54 28.42 8.36
CA LYS A 42 11.84 28.44 9.04
C LYS A 42 12.13 27.17 9.82
N ALA A 43 11.16 26.28 9.99
CA ALA A 43 11.37 24.99 10.64
C ALA A 43 12.17 24.05 9.72
N PRO A 44 13.18 23.34 10.25
CA PRO A 44 13.88 22.32 9.49
C PRO A 44 12.96 21.11 9.23
N LEU A 45 13.15 20.47 8.07
CA LEU A 45 12.39 19.30 7.65
C LEU A 45 12.86 18.06 8.43
N LYS A 46 11.99 17.55 9.29
CA LYS A 46 12.23 16.34 10.10
C LYS A 46 11.42 15.16 9.56
N GLY A 47 11.89 13.94 9.78
CA GLY A 47 11.22 12.72 9.34
C GLY A 47 12.21 11.61 9.02
N PHE A 48 12.01 10.96 7.87
CA PHE A 48 12.97 10.02 7.29
C PHE A 48 14.34 10.67 7.13
N SER A 49 15.39 9.89 7.34
CA SER A 49 16.77 10.33 7.08
C SER A 49 16.89 10.72 5.61
N TRP A 50 17.53 11.87 5.37
CA TRP A 50 17.86 12.31 4.04
C TRP A 50 19.17 13.11 4.10
N ARG A 51 20.00 12.96 3.07
CA ARG A 51 21.24 13.72 2.94
C ARG A 51 21.51 14.10 1.48
N GLY A 52 22.19 15.22 1.29
CA GLY A 52 22.86 15.52 0.02
C GLY A 52 24.15 14.69 -0.14
N GLY A 53 24.69 14.66 -1.36
CA GLY A 53 25.92 13.95 -1.69
C GLY A 53 25.72 12.77 -2.63
N CYS A 54 26.83 12.19 -3.10
CA CYS A 54 26.82 11.09 -4.08
C CYS A 54 26.60 9.70 -3.47
N GLN A 55 26.66 9.58 -2.14
CA GLN A 55 26.45 8.32 -1.44
C GLN A 55 25.03 8.24 -0.88
N ARG A 56 24.40 7.08 -1.06
CA ARG A 56 23.05 6.74 -0.60
C ARG A 56 22.81 6.93 0.90
N ASP A 57 21.55 7.12 1.27
CA ASP A 57 21.11 7.19 2.68
C ASP A 57 20.21 6.00 3.07
N THR A 58 19.27 5.62 2.19
CA THR A 58 18.30 4.53 2.43
C THR A 58 18.75 3.22 1.78
N THR A 59 18.69 2.12 2.52
CA THR A 59 18.90 0.74 2.02
C THR A 59 17.63 -0.09 2.23
N GLY A 60 17.14 -0.75 1.18
CA GLY A 60 15.91 -1.57 1.22
C GLY A 60 14.62 -0.74 1.27
N ILE A 61 13.67 -1.15 2.11
CA ILE A 61 12.38 -0.47 2.32
C ILE A 61 12.29 -0.06 3.79
N LEU A 62 12.14 1.24 4.06
CA LEU A 62 11.87 1.78 5.39
C LEU A 62 10.39 2.13 5.50
N MET A 63 9.79 1.83 6.64
CA MET A 63 8.41 2.23 6.94
C MET A 63 8.40 3.21 8.10
N TRP A 64 7.54 4.22 8.02
CA TRP A 64 7.32 5.10 9.16
C TRP A 64 6.71 4.29 10.32
N SER A 65 7.23 4.48 11.53
CA SER A 65 6.91 3.61 12.68
C SER A 65 5.47 3.73 13.17
N GLU A 66 4.84 4.90 12.97
CA GLU A 66 3.50 5.18 13.45
C GLU A 66 2.53 5.33 12.26
N PRO A 67 1.56 4.41 12.08
CA PRO A 67 0.57 4.55 11.02
C PRO A 67 -0.39 5.71 11.32
N PHE A 68 -0.76 6.47 10.29
CA PHE A 68 -1.71 7.58 10.43
C PHE A 68 -3.12 7.08 10.23
N LEU A 69 -3.99 7.28 11.22
CA LEU A 69 -5.42 6.96 11.09
C LEU A 69 -6.14 8.13 10.42
N VAL A 70 -6.75 7.86 9.27
CA VAL A 70 -7.48 8.85 8.48
C VAL A 70 -8.90 8.35 8.25
N ARG A 71 -9.87 9.21 8.53
CA ARG A 71 -11.27 8.94 8.24
C ARG A 71 -11.60 9.38 6.81
N THR A 72 -12.08 8.46 5.99
CA THR A 72 -12.53 8.74 4.62
C THR A 72 -13.89 9.45 4.63
N GLU A 73 -14.30 10.00 3.48
CA GLU A 73 -15.62 10.63 3.33
C GLU A 73 -16.77 9.65 3.64
N ASP A 74 -16.57 8.36 3.37
CA ASP A 74 -17.51 7.28 3.69
C ASP A 74 -17.59 6.96 5.20
N GLY A 75 -16.86 7.70 6.03
CA GLY A 75 -16.82 7.53 7.47
C GLY A 75 -15.99 6.34 7.96
N LYS A 76 -15.36 5.58 7.05
CA LYS A 76 -14.46 4.46 7.36
C LYS A 76 -13.11 4.98 7.82
N GLU A 77 -12.51 4.31 8.80
CA GLU A 77 -11.17 4.61 9.27
C GLU A 77 -10.15 3.74 8.52
N VAL A 78 -9.12 4.39 7.96
CA VAL A 78 -8.07 3.75 7.16
C VAL A 78 -6.72 4.12 7.75
N ALA A 79 -5.85 3.11 7.91
CA ALA A 79 -4.47 3.30 8.31
C ALA A 79 -3.59 3.62 7.08
N VAL A 80 -2.89 4.75 7.13
CA VAL A 80 -1.95 5.20 6.09
C VAL A 80 -0.53 4.94 6.58
N ILE A 81 0.23 4.17 5.80
CA ILE A 81 1.64 3.86 6.05
C ILE A 81 2.47 4.51 4.94
N LEU A 82 3.52 5.23 5.35
CA LEU A 82 4.52 5.77 4.42
C LEU A 82 5.70 4.80 4.31
N MET A 83 6.05 4.45 3.07
CA MET A 83 7.19 3.60 2.76
C MET A 83 8.23 4.41 1.97
N ASP A 84 9.47 4.44 2.44
CA ASP A 84 10.63 4.92 1.69
C ASP A 84 11.34 3.72 1.07
N THR A 85 11.66 3.80 -0.21
CA THR A 85 12.31 2.71 -0.94
C THR A 85 13.65 3.19 -1.48
N GLN A 86 14.64 2.31 -1.45
CA GLN A 86 15.91 2.54 -2.12
C GLN A 86 15.70 2.88 -3.62
N GLY A 87 16.52 3.80 -4.14
CA GLY A 87 16.51 4.17 -5.56
C GLY A 87 16.98 3.02 -6.45
N ALA A 88 16.27 2.79 -7.57
CA ALA A 88 16.46 1.61 -8.42
C ALA A 88 17.77 1.60 -9.26
N PHE A 89 18.61 2.64 -9.16
CA PHE A 89 19.75 2.85 -10.07
C PHE A 89 21.00 3.34 -9.32
N ASP A 90 21.43 2.61 -8.30
CA ASP A 90 22.70 2.87 -7.60
C ASP A 90 23.83 1.95 -8.08
N SER A 91 25.05 2.49 -8.08
CA SER A 91 26.30 1.89 -8.53
C SER A 91 26.83 0.74 -7.66
N GLU A 92 26.34 0.59 -6.43
CA GLU A 92 26.83 -0.41 -5.46
C GLU A 92 26.06 -1.74 -5.49
N TYR A 93 24.85 -1.79 -6.06
CA TYR A 93 24.00 -3.00 -6.07
C TYR A 93 23.74 -3.48 -7.48
N THR A 94 23.36 -4.75 -7.58
CA THR A 94 22.93 -5.29 -8.86
C THR A 94 21.59 -4.67 -9.24
N ILE A 95 21.33 -4.57 -10.56
CA ILE A 95 20.01 -4.21 -11.11
C ILE A 95 18.92 -5.10 -10.51
N LYS A 96 19.27 -6.34 -10.15
CA LYS A 96 18.37 -7.31 -9.50
C LYS A 96 17.91 -6.84 -8.12
N ASP A 97 18.82 -6.42 -7.23
CA ASP A 97 18.45 -6.01 -5.87
C ASP A 97 17.52 -4.80 -5.89
N SER A 98 17.82 -3.86 -6.79
CA SER A 98 16.98 -2.69 -7.07
C SER A 98 15.60 -3.07 -7.60
N ALA A 99 15.53 -4.03 -8.53
CA ALA A 99 14.27 -4.54 -9.07
C ALA A 99 13.45 -5.28 -8.01
N THR A 100 14.09 -6.03 -7.10
CA THR A 100 13.42 -6.71 -5.98
C THR A 100 12.76 -5.72 -5.03
N VAL A 101 13.50 -4.69 -4.59
CA VAL A 101 12.95 -3.64 -3.72
C VAL A 101 11.77 -2.93 -4.38
N PHE A 102 11.91 -2.60 -5.66
CA PHE A 102 10.86 -1.95 -6.43
C PHE A 102 9.62 -2.85 -6.64
N ALA A 103 9.83 -4.15 -6.90
CA ALA A 103 8.75 -5.11 -7.06
C ALA A 103 7.97 -5.28 -5.75
N LEU A 104 8.68 -5.49 -4.63
CA LEU A 104 8.10 -5.58 -3.30
C LEU A 104 7.30 -4.33 -2.94
N SER A 105 7.85 -3.13 -3.19
CA SER A 105 7.13 -1.88 -2.91
C SER A 105 5.88 -1.73 -3.77
N THR A 106 5.94 -2.14 -5.04
CA THR A 106 4.80 -2.02 -5.98
C THR A 106 3.68 -3.01 -5.63
N MET A 107 4.01 -4.25 -5.26
CA MET A 107 3.00 -5.25 -4.87
C MET A 107 2.31 -4.90 -3.56
N THR A 108 3.04 -4.30 -2.62
CA THR A 108 2.54 -3.99 -1.27
C THR A 108 1.90 -2.60 -1.14
N SER A 109 2.21 -1.66 -2.03
CA SER A 109 1.61 -0.32 -2.04
C SER A 109 0.27 -0.25 -2.78
N SER A 110 -0.58 0.68 -2.37
CA SER A 110 -1.77 1.10 -3.13
C SER A 110 -1.45 2.25 -4.08
N ILE A 111 -0.56 3.15 -3.66
CA ILE A 111 -0.03 4.27 -4.46
C ILE A 111 1.48 4.12 -4.55
N GLN A 112 1.97 3.77 -5.74
CA GLN A 112 3.40 3.72 -6.03
C GLN A 112 3.82 5.04 -6.68
N VAL A 113 4.70 5.80 -6.03
CA VAL A 113 5.30 7.02 -6.60
C VAL A 113 6.64 6.65 -7.21
N PHE A 114 6.71 6.57 -8.53
CA PHE A 114 7.96 6.31 -9.24
C PHE A 114 8.70 7.63 -9.50
N ASN A 115 9.67 7.92 -8.64
CA ASN A 115 10.46 9.15 -8.68
C ASN A 115 11.60 9.05 -9.72
N ILE A 116 11.51 9.87 -10.77
CA ILE A 116 12.45 9.90 -11.91
C ILE A 116 13.05 11.30 -12.03
N MET A 117 14.33 11.39 -12.37
CA MET A 117 15.01 12.66 -12.60
C MET A 117 14.91 13.09 -14.07
N HIS A 118 14.62 14.36 -14.31
CA HIS A 118 14.60 15.06 -15.59
C HIS A 118 13.56 14.62 -16.61
N ASN A 119 13.52 13.35 -17.02
CA ASN A 119 12.60 12.90 -18.06
C ASN A 119 12.29 11.41 -17.96
N LEU A 120 11.10 11.03 -18.44
CA LEU A 120 10.71 9.62 -18.59
C LEU A 120 11.41 9.02 -19.82
N GLN A 121 12.32 8.08 -19.57
CA GLN A 121 13.10 7.37 -20.56
C GLN A 121 12.63 5.89 -20.70
N GLU A 122 13.03 5.21 -21.78
CA GLU A 122 12.58 3.84 -22.07
C GLU A 122 13.12 2.80 -21.07
N ASP A 123 14.34 3.01 -20.56
CA ASP A 123 14.94 2.21 -19.49
C ASP A 123 14.09 2.26 -18.21
N ASN A 124 13.51 3.42 -17.87
CA ASN A 124 12.58 3.52 -16.74
C ASN A 124 11.34 2.64 -16.97
N LEU A 125 10.81 2.59 -18.19
CA LEU A 125 9.66 1.74 -18.54
C LEU A 125 10.04 0.25 -18.54
N GLN A 126 11.26 -0.10 -18.96
CA GLN A 126 11.77 -1.46 -18.96
C GLN A 126 11.94 -2.02 -17.54
N VAL A 127 12.33 -1.19 -16.56
CA VAL A 127 12.33 -1.62 -15.14
C VAL A 127 10.94 -2.06 -14.69
N LEU A 128 9.88 -1.44 -15.22
CA LEU A 128 8.51 -1.85 -14.92
C LEU A 128 8.17 -3.23 -15.51
N GLU A 129 8.83 -3.66 -16.60
CA GLU A 129 8.52 -4.93 -17.28
C GLU A 129 8.59 -6.15 -16.36
N ILE A 130 9.51 -6.14 -15.39
CA ILE A 130 9.84 -7.29 -14.54
C ILE A 130 8.62 -7.79 -13.74
N PHE A 131 7.78 -6.89 -13.21
CA PHE A 131 6.59 -7.28 -12.43
C PHE A 131 5.29 -7.18 -13.24
N LEU A 132 5.30 -6.56 -14.42
CA LEU A 132 4.15 -6.58 -15.32
C LEU A 132 3.83 -7.98 -15.85
N GLU A 133 4.84 -8.86 -15.96
CA GLU A 133 4.59 -10.27 -16.31
C GLU A 133 3.85 -11.01 -15.19
N TYR A 134 4.18 -10.74 -13.93
CA TYR A 134 3.37 -11.20 -12.79
C TYR A 134 1.97 -10.61 -12.84
N GLY A 135 1.87 -9.31 -13.10
CA GLY A 135 0.58 -8.63 -13.19
C GLY A 135 -0.35 -9.29 -14.19
N ARG A 136 0.16 -9.64 -15.38
CA ARG A 136 -0.60 -10.38 -16.41
C ARG A 136 -1.15 -11.72 -15.90
N LEU A 137 -0.33 -12.52 -15.22
CA LEU A 137 -0.78 -13.82 -14.68
C LEU A 137 -1.85 -13.66 -13.58
N ALA A 138 -1.73 -12.60 -12.77
CA ALA A 138 -2.73 -12.25 -11.78
C ALA A 138 -4.06 -11.82 -12.43
N LEU A 139 -4.01 -11.03 -13.50
CA LEU A 139 -5.18 -10.68 -14.32
C LEU A 139 -5.89 -11.93 -14.87
N GLU A 140 -5.14 -12.91 -15.39
CA GLU A 140 -5.72 -14.15 -15.94
C GLU A 140 -6.44 -14.99 -14.88
N SER A 141 -6.01 -14.89 -13.62
CA SER A 141 -6.58 -15.67 -12.52
C SER A 141 -7.82 -14.98 -11.91
N VAL A 142 -7.76 -13.67 -11.69
CA VAL A 142 -8.76 -12.94 -10.89
C VAL A 142 -9.60 -11.98 -11.73
N HIS A 143 -9.28 -11.80 -13.01
CA HIS A 143 -9.97 -10.90 -13.96
C HIS A 143 -9.99 -9.43 -13.52
N GLU A 144 -9.15 -9.07 -12.55
CA GLU A 144 -8.99 -7.72 -12.03
C GLU A 144 -7.54 -7.26 -12.12
N LYS A 145 -7.37 -5.94 -12.22
CA LYS A 145 -6.03 -5.35 -12.27
C LYS A 145 -5.33 -5.49 -10.91
N PRO A 146 -4.10 -6.03 -10.87
CA PRO A 146 -3.39 -6.37 -9.65
C PRO A 146 -2.81 -5.14 -8.93
N PHE A 147 -2.57 -4.04 -9.65
CA PHE A 147 -2.02 -2.82 -9.09
C PHE A 147 -3.02 -1.68 -9.21
N GLN A 148 -3.02 -0.81 -8.20
CA GLN A 148 -3.99 0.27 -8.11
C GLN A 148 -3.46 1.53 -8.80
N LYS A 149 -2.64 2.34 -8.13
CA LYS A 149 -2.19 3.64 -8.66
C LYS A 149 -0.67 3.71 -8.84
N LEU A 150 -0.24 4.05 -10.04
CA LEU A 150 1.15 4.41 -10.36
C LEU A 150 1.24 5.89 -10.67
N VAL A 151 2.13 6.61 -9.99
CA VAL A 151 2.39 8.03 -10.22
C VAL A 151 3.84 8.22 -10.64
N PHE A 152 4.07 8.57 -11.91
CA PHE A 152 5.38 9.03 -12.37
C PHE A 152 5.63 10.44 -11.85
N LEU A 153 6.56 10.60 -10.92
CA LEU A 153 7.01 11.90 -10.44
C LEU A 153 8.29 12.28 -11.18
N ILE A 154 8.19 13.16 -12.17
CA ILE A 154 9.34 13.66 -12.91
C ILE A 154 9.89 14.88 -12.19
N ARG A 155 11.06 14.73 -11.57
CA ARG A 155 11.79 15.76 -10.85
C ARG A 155 12.59 16.61 -11.81
N ASP A 156 12.82 17.86 -11.44
CA ASP A 156 13.69 18.81 -12.16
C ASP A 156 13.34 18.88 -13.66
N TRP A 157 12.03 18.98 -13.95
CA TRP A 157 11.54 19.12 -15.32
C TRP A 157 11.96 20.47 -15.89
N SER A 158 12.70 20.43 -17.00
CA SER A 158 13.33 21.62 -17.59
C SER A 158 12.56 22.25 -18.75
N TYR A 159 11.45 21.62 -19.20
CA TYR A 159 10.76 22.02 -20.43
C TYR A 159 9.29 22.42 -20.19
N PRO A 160 9.00 23.39 -19.29
CA PRO A 160 7.63 23.82 -18.98
C PRO A 160 6.90 24.43 -20.18
N TYR A 161 7.65 24.92 -21.17
CA TYR A 161 7.12 25.48 -22.41
C TYR A 161 6.56 24.44 -23.37
N GLU A 162 7.02 23.18 -23.31
CA GLU A 162 6.43 22.06 -24.05
C GLU A 162 5.31 21.39 -23.26
N HIS A 163 5.59 21.08 -22.00
CA HIS A 163 4.65 20.47 -21.06
C HIS A 163 4.72 21.25 -19.74
N PRO A 164 3.69 22.00 -19.35
CA PRO A 164 3.70 22.79 -18.13
C PRO A 164 3.79 21.89 -16.90
N TYR A 165 4.23 22.47 -15.78
CA TYR A 165 4.32 21.76 -14.51
C TYR A 165 2.96 21.24 -14.03
N GLY A 166 2.99 20.27 -13.11
CA GLY A 166 1.80 19.64 -12.53
C GLY A 166 1.29 18.40 -13.28
N PHE A 167 0.08 17.97 -12.93
CA PHE A 167 -0.55 16.78 -13.53
C PHE A 167 -0.96 16.99 -14.99
N ASP A 168 -1.39 18.20 -15.39
CA ASP A 168 -1.89 18.45 -16.74
C ASP A 168 -0.80 18.27 -17.81
N GLY A 169 0.39 18.83 -17.58
CA GLY A 169 1.52 18.60 -18.48
C GLY A 169 2.07 17.18 -18.37
N GLY A 170 2.05 16.60 -17.16
CA GLY A 170 2.46 15.22 -16.93
C GLY A 170 1.60 14.22 -17.69
N HIS A 171 0.27 14.40 -17.69
CA HIS A 171 -0.67 13.59 -18.46
C HIS A 171 -0.37 13.68 -19.97
N ARG A 172 -0.15 14.89 -20.50
CA ARG A 172 0.24 15.07 -21.92
C ARG A 172 1.57 14.39 -22.26
N LEU A 173 2.56 14.49 -21.38
CA LEU A 173 3.85 13.82 -21.57
C LEU A 173 3.69 12.30 -21.55
N LEU A 174 2.92 11.78 -20.58
CA LEU A 174 2.71 10.36 -20.37
C LEU A 174 1.97 9.72 -21.56
N GLU A 175 0.90 10.35 -22.05
CA GLU A 175 0.17 9.86 -23.23
C GLU A 175 1.09 9.77 -24.46
N LYS A 176 1.91 10.81 -24.69
CA LYS A 176 2.90 10.81 -25.78
C LYS A 176 3.95 9.70 -25.63
N LYS A 177 4.39 9.40 -24.40
CA LYS A 177 5.40 8.37 -24.11
C LYS A 177 4.84 6.96 -24.20
N LEU A 178 3.60 6.76 -23.78
CA LEU A 178 2.90 5.48 -23.83
C LEU A 178 2.13 5.24 -25.14
N GLU A 179 2.12 6.19 -26.07
CA GLU A 179 1.55 6.03 -27.41
C GLU A 179 2.12 4.79 -28.10
N LEU A 180 1.23 3.94 -28.61
CA LEU A 180 1.60 2.76 -29.39
C LEU A 180 1.76 3.17 -30.86
N LYS A 181 2.93 2.87 -31.43
CA LYS A 181 3.23 3.13 -32.85
C LYS A 181 3.56 1.82 -33.52
N ASP A 182 2.95 1.55 -34.67
CA ASP A 182 3.18 0.30 -35.41
C ASP A 182 4.63 0.13 -35.86
N THR A 183 5.37 1.23 -36.01
CA THR A 183 6.80 1.24 -36.35
C THR A 183 7.73 0.89 -35.18
N MET A 184 7.20 0.77 -33.96
CA MET A 184 7.98 0.52 -32.75
C MET A 184 8.31 -0.98 -32.61
N PRO A 185 9.48 -1.35 -32.04
CA PRO A 185 9.78 -2.74 -31.70
C PRO A 185 8.70 -3.38 -30.84
N GLU A 186 8.36 -4.65 -31.13
CA GLU A 186 7.29 -5.39 -30.44
C GLU A 186 7.47 -5.41 -28.91
N GLN A 187 8.72 -5.54 -28.43
CA GLN A 187 9.05 -5.50 -27.01
C GLN A 187 8.59 -4.20 -26.34
N LEU A 188 8.83 -3.05 -26.98
CA LEU A 188 8.45 -1.74 -26.44
C LEU A 188 6.93 -1.51 -26.48
N GLN A 189 6.25 -2.05 -27.50
CA GLN A 189 4.78 -2.05 -27.55
C GLN A 189 4.18 -2.93 -26.45
N ARG A 190 4.80 -4.09 -26.19
CA ARG A 190 4.39 -5.02 -25.13
C ARG A 190 4.46 -4.37 -23.75
N VAL A 191 5.56 -3.70 -23.42
CA VAL A 191 5.71 -2.99 -22.14
C VAL A 191 4.61 -1.95 -21.94
N ARG A 192 4.35 -1.10 -22.95
CA ARG A 192 3.30 -0.06 -22.88
C ARG A 192 1.90 -0.63 -22.69
N ARG A 193 1.55 -1.70 -23.41
CA ARG A 193 0.26 -2.39 -23.24
C ARG A 193 0.10 -2.91 -21.82
N LYS A 194 1.12 -3.64 -21.35
CA LYS A 194 1.11 -4.21 -19.99
C LYS A 194 0.98 -3.16 -18.90
N ILE A 195 1.67 -2.01 -19.01
CA ILE A 195 1.54 -0.92 -18.03
C ILE A 195 0.06 -0.48 -17.93
N ARG A 196 -0.61 -0.26 -19.06
CA ARG A 196 -2.03 0.12 -19.10
C ARG A 196 -2.97 -0.97 -18.58
N GLU A 197 -2.62 -2.24 -18.77
CA GLU A 197 -3.42 -3.38 -18.34
C GLU A 197 -3.26 -3.70 -16.85
N CYS A 198 -2.07 -3.51 -16.26
CA CYS A 198 -1.80 -3.94 -14.89
C CYS A 198 -2.16 -2.91 -13.81
N PHE A 199 -2.26 -1.61 -14.15
CA PHE A 199 -2.60 -0.54 -13.20
C PHE A 199 -4.01 0.00 -13.41
N GLN A 200 -4.76 0.19 -12.34
CA GLN A 200 -6.09 0.81 -12.36
C GLN A 200 -6.00 2.29 -12.77
N GLU A 201 -5.05 3.03 -12.20
CA GLU A 201 -4.79 4.44 -12.50
C GLU A 201 -3.29 4.66 -12.74
N ILE A 202 -2.96 5.39 -13.81
CA ILE A 202 -1.60 5.84 -14.08
C ILE A 202 -1.63 7.36 -14.22
N ALA A 203 -0.84 8.04 -13.41
CA ALA A 203 -0.70 9.49 -13.43
C ALA A 203 0.77 9.88 -13.61
N CYS A 204 0.99 11.12 -14.05
CA CYS A 204 2.32 11.69 -14.15
C CYS A 204 2.27 13.14 -13.66
N PHE A 205 3.25 13.52 -12.84
CA PHE A 205 3.39 14.86 -12.30
C PHE A 205 4.77 15.42 -12.66
N LEU A 206 4.78 16.61 -13.27
CA LEU A 206 6.00 17.32 -13.63
C LEU A 206 6.36 18.32 -12.53
N MET A 207 7.42 18.05 -11.80
CA MET A 207 7.91 18.88 -10.71
C MET A 207 9.05 19.79 -11.19
N PRO A 208 9.01 21.10 -10.93
CA PRO A 208 10.12 22.00 -11.23
C PRO A 208 11.36 21.68 -10.39
N HIS A 209 12.49 22.28 -10.76
CA HIS A 209 13.72 22.19 -9.97
C HIS A 209 13.55 22.91 -8.61
N PRO A 210 14.00 22.33 -7.48
CA PRO A 210 13.78 22.89 -6.14
C PRO A 210 14.53 24.20 -5.87
N GLY A 211 15.51 24.55 -6.71
CA GLY A 211 16.35 25.74 -6.57
C GLY A 211 17.82 25.36 -6.33
N ALA A 212 18.74 26.22 -6.76
CA ALA A 212 20.18 25.95 -6.62
C ALA A 212 20.60 25.81 -5.15
N SER A 213 20.04 26.63 -4.26
CA SER A 213 20.30 26.57 -2.81
C SER A 213 20.04 25.19 -2.23
N VAL A 214 18.94 24.55 -2.63
CA VAL A 214 18.57 23.20 -2.18
C VAL A 214 19.47 22.12 -2.79
N ALA A 215 19.81 22.26 -4.06
CA ALA A 215 20.58 21.25 -4.80
C ALA A 215 22.07 21.23 -4.44
N THR A 216 22.66 22.37 -4.10
CA THR A 216 24.11 22.50 -3.89
C THR A 216 24.52 22.79 -2.45
N ALA A 217 23.60 23.13 -1.55
CA ALA A 217 23.96 23.40 -0.16
C ALA A 217 24.30 22.10 0.59
N GLN A 218 25.49 22.08 1.18
CA GLN A 218 25.99 20.95 1.97
C GLN A 218 25.22 20.75 3.29
N ASN A 219 24.65 21.84 3.84
CA ASN A 219 23.92 21.86 5.11
C ASN A 219 22.45 22.29 4.94
N PHE A 220 21.81 21.89 3.83
CA PHE A 220 20.39 22.17 3.66
C PHE A 220 19.60 21.43 4.76
N ASP A 221 18.81 22.16 5.55
CA ASP A 221 18.00 21.60 6.65
C ASP A 221 16.51 21.50 6.30
N GLY A 222 16.13 21.77 5.03
CA GLY A 222 14.78 21.52 4.53
C GLY A 222 13.80 22.69 4.65
N ARG A 223 14.27 23.89 5.03
CA ARG A 223 13.43 25.08 5.18
C ARG A 223 12.72 25.46 3.89
N LEU A 224 11.48 25.92 4.03
CA LEU A 224 10.66 26.21 2.86
C LEU A 224 11.07 27.50 2.14
N ASP A 225 11.63 28.45 2.90
CA ASP A 225 12.14 29.74 2.36
C ASP A 225 13.28 29.54 1.35
N ASP A 226 14.00 28.42 1.42
CA ASP A 226 15.11 28.11 0.52
C ASP A 226 14.67 27.46 -0.79
N TYR A 227 13.41 27.00 -0.89
CA TYR A 227 12.88 26.46 -2.14
C TYR A 227 12.55 27.56 -3.13
N HIS A 228 12.72 27.25 -4.41
CA HIS A 228 12.19 28.08 -5.47
C HIS A 228 10.65 28.21 -5.34
N PRO A 229 10.05 29.41 -5.51
CA PRO A 229 8.62 29.62 -5.33
C PRO A 229 7.75 28.68 -6.17
N ASP A 230 8.13 28.43 -7.43
CA ASP A 230 7.42 27.48 -8.29
C ASP A 230 7.43 26.06 -7.74
N PHE A 231 8.53 25.63 -7.12
CA PHE A 231 8.61 24.31 -6.48
C PHE A 231 7.67 24.23 -5.29
N ALA A 232 7.69 25.24 -4.41
CA ALA A 232 6.78 25.29 -3.27
C ALA A 232 5.31 25.31 -3.72
N HIS A 233 4.98 26.01 -4.81
CA HIS A 233 3.63 26.03 -5.39
C HIS A 233 3.19 24.64 -5.86
N HIS A 234 4.02 23.95 -6.65
CA HIS A 234 3.67 22.62 -7.18
C HIS A 234 3.71 21.54 -6.09
N LEU A 235 4.54 21.69 -5.06
CA LEU A 235 4.55 20.83 -3.89
C LEU A 235 3.21 20.92 -3.13
N ARG A 236 2.65 22.12 -2.97
CA ARG A 236 1.32 22.36 -2.37
C ARG A 236 0.19 21.68 -3.14
N GLN A 237 0.36 21.47 -4.45
CA GLN A 237 -0.62 20.76 -5.26
C GLN A 237 -0.41 19.25 -5.19
N PHE A 238 0.84 18.80 -5.29
CA PHE A 238 1.19 17.39 -5.39
C PHE A 238 0.87 16.62 -4.11
N VAL A 239 1.28 17.11 -2.93
CA VAL A 239 1.10 16.35 -1.68
C VAL A 239 -0.38 16.09 -1.36
N PRO A 240 -1.27 17.10 -1.36
CA PRO A 240 -2.68 16.87 -1.08
C PRO A 240 -3.37 16.02 -2.15
N SER A 241 -2.94 16.09 -3.42
CA SER A 241 -3.52 15.27 -4.49
C SER A 241 -3.39 13.76 -4.25
N LEU A 242 -2.40 13.35 -3.46
CA LEU A 242 -2.14 11.95 -3.14
C LEU A 242 -2.69 11.56 -1.76
N LEU A 243 -2.68 12.47 -0.80
CA LEU A 243 -2.88 12.15 0.62
C LEU A 243 -4.13 12.80 1.25
N ALA A 244 -4.88 13.61 0.50
CA ALA A 244 -6.15 14.12 0.98
C ALA A 244 -7.11 12.97 1.34
N THR A 245 -7.96 13.20 2.33
CA THR A 245 -8.90 12.21 2.90
C THR A 245 -9.78 11.53 1.83
N ASN A 246 -10.09 12.25 0.74
CA ASN A 246 -10.89 11.75 -0.38
C ASN A 246 -10.07 11.20 -1.55
N ARG A 247 -8.73 11.15 -1.42
CA ARG A 247 -7.80 10.61 -2.41
C ARG A 247 -7.04 9.39 -1.90
N ILE A 248 -7.16 9.05 -0.62
CA ILE A 248 -6.56 7.84 -0.05
C ILE A 248 -7.20 6.61 -0.69
N ILE A 249 -6.35 5.74 -1.22
CA ILE A 249 -6.75 4.48 -1.83
C ILE A 249 -6.37 3.35 -0.86
N PRO A 250 -7.33 2.68 -0.21
CA PRO A 250 -7.06 1.48 0.57
C PRO A 250 -6.40 0.42 -0.31
N LYS A 251 -5.42 -0.30 0.23
CA LYS A 251 -4.77 -1.37 -0.53
C LYS A 251 -5.75 -2.50 -0.80
N GLU A 252 -5.87 -2.90 -2.05
CA GLU A 252 -6.67 -4.04 -2.48
C GLU A 252 -5.80 -5.13 -3.10
N ILE A 253 -6.14 -6.39 -2.81
CA ILE A 253 -5.56 -7.58 -3.45
C ILE A 253 -6.72 -8.53 -3.77
N GLY A 254 -6.92 -8.81 -5.06
CA GLY A 254 -8.04 -9.62 -5.54
C GLY A 254 -9.41 -8.99 -5.28
N GLY A 255 -9.52 -7.68 -5.50
CA GLY A 255 -10.77 -6.92 -5.40
C GLY A 255 -11.25 -6.65 -3.98
N ARG A 256 -10.44 -6.96 -2.97
CA ARG A 256 -10.79 -6.75 -1.56
C ARG A 256 -9.77 -5.89 -0.84
N PRO A 257 -10.24 -4.94 0.00
CA PRO A 257 -9.35 -4.16 0.84
C PRO A 257 -8.68 -5.06 1.86
N ILE A 258 -7.39 -4.83 2.11
CA ILE A 258 -6.61 -5.58 3.09
C ILE A 258 -6.37 -4.76 4.35
N THR A 259 -6.29 -5.45 5.48
CA THR A 259 -5.92 -4.87 6.78
C THR A 259 -4.41 -4.85 6.97
N GLY A 260 -3.91 -4.09 7.95
CA GLY A 260 -2.48 -4.05 8.27
C GLY A 260 -1.91 -5.42 8.67
N ARG A 261 -2.69 -6.24 9.38
CA ARG A 261 -2.29 -7.62 9.74
C ARG A 261 -2.14 -8.50 8.49
N GLN A 262 -3.08 -8.40 7.56
CA GLN A 262 -3.02 -9.14 6.30
C GLN A 262 -1.85 -8.68 5.42
N LEU A 263 -1.59 -7.37 5.36
CA LEU A 263 -0.46 -6.80 4.63
C LEU A 263 0.89 -7.35 5.13
N LEU A 264 1.04 -7.56 6.44
CA LEU A 264 2.23 -8.19 7.02
C LEU A 264 2.44 -9.62 6.52
N GLU A 265 1.37 -10.42 6.40
CA GLU A 265 1.49 -11.79 5.86
C GLU A 265 1.91 -11.79 4.39
N TYR A 266 1.37 -10.86 3.59
CA TYR A 266 1.85 -10.65 2.21
C TYR A 266 3.34 -10.31 2.17
N PHE A 267 3.82 -9.42 3.04
CA PHE A 267 5.24 -9.10 3.13
C PHE A 267 6.10 -10.32 3.43
N LYS A 268 5.73 -11.14 4.42
CA LYS A 268 6.48 -12.35 4.79
C LYS A 268 6.59 -13.32 3.61
N VAL A 269 5.46 -13.60 2.96
CA VAL A 269 5.41 -14.53 1.83
C VAL A 269 6.21 -14.00 0.64
N TYR A 270 6.06 -12.72 0.28
CA TYR A 270 6.83 -12.15 -0.81
C TYR A 270 8.33 -12.12 -0.52
N ILE A 271 8.76 -11.71 0.68
CA ILE A 271 10.19 -11.72 1.05
C ILE A 271 10.78 -13.12 0.90
N ASN A 272 10.06 -14.17 1.31
CA ASN A 272 10.53 -15.55 1.16
C ASN A 272 10.71 -15.94 -0.32
N VAL A 273 9.81 -15.50 -1.20
CA VAL A 273 9.91 -15.73 -2.65
C VAL A 273 11.11 -14.99 -3.26
N PHE A 274 11.38 -13.77 -2.78
CA PHE A 274 12.53 -12.96 -3.23
C PHE A 274 13.85 -13.30 -2.53
N ALA A 275 13.84 -14.17 -1.52
CA ALA A 275 15.05 -14.57 -0.79
C ALA A 275 16.01 -15.44 -1.63
N GLY A 276 15.56 -15.94 -2.79
CA GLY A 276 16.37 -16.75 -3.70
C GLY A 276 17.44 -15.97 -4.47
N ASP A 277 18.47 -16.70 -4.91
CA ASP A 277 19.59 -16.16 -5.72
C ASP A 277 19.16 -15.71 -7.12
N THR A 278 17.98 -16.10 -7.59
CA THR A 278 17.41 -15.68 -8.89
C THR A 278 16.15 -14.83 -8.69
N MET A 279 15.78 -14.06 -9.72
CA MET A 279 14.49 -13.36 -9.70
C MET A 279 13.39 -14.43 -9.78
N PRO A 280 12.38 -14.41 -8.90
CA PRO A 280 11.34 -15.43 -8.92
C PRO A 280 10.58 -15.39 -10.25
N GLU A 281 10.16 -16.56 -10.71
CA GLU A 281 9.32 -16.64 -11.89
C GLU A 281 7.95 -16.00 -11.60
N PRO A 282 7.32 -15.33 -12.58
CA PRO A 282 5.99 -14.77 -12.44
C PRO A 282 4.93 -15.74 -11.90
N LYS A 283 5.04 -17.03 -12.23
CA LYS A 283 4.16 -18.08 -11.69
C LYS A 283 4.35 -18.27 -10.20
N THR A 284 5.60 -18.33 -9.73
CA THR A 284 5.91 -18.43 -8.29
C THR A 284 5.37 -17.22 -7.53
N MET A 285 5.45 -16.01 -8.10
CA MET A 285 4.85 -14.81 -7.49
C MET A 285 3.32 -14.90 -7.39
N LEU A 286 2.65 -15.46 -8.41
CA LEU A 286 1.21 -15.68 -8.40
C LEU A 286 0.80 -16.71 -7.36
N GLU A 287 1.49 -17.85 -7.31
CA GLU A 287 1.28 -18.91 -6.31
C GLU A 287 1.47 -18.37 -4.89
N ALA A 288 2.50 -17.58 -4.66
CA ALA A 288 2.75 -16.94 -3.38
C ALA A 288 1.66 -15.92 -2.99
N THR A 289 1.13 -15.18 -3.96
CA THR A 289 -0.01 -14.29 -3.72
C THR A 289 -1.26 -15.09 -3.34
N ALA A 290 -1.48 -16.23 -4.00
CA ALA A 290 -2.57 -17.14 -3.71
C ALA A 290 -2.42 -17.79 -2.33
N GLU A 291 -1.23 -18.26 -1.97
CA GLU A 291 -0.91 -18.78 -0.64
C GLU A 291 -1.19 -17.74 0.45
N ALA A 292 -0.63 -16.52 0.32
CA ALA A 292 -0.85 -15.45 1.29
C ALA A 292 -2.32 -15.07 1.43
N ASN A 293 -3.07 -15.04 0.32
CA ASN A 293 -4.50 -14.76 0.32
C ASN A 293 -5.30 -15.86 1.05
N ASN A 294 -5.00 -17.13 0.81
CA ASN A 294 -5.62 -18.26 1.50
C ASN A 294 -5.28 -18.28 2.99
N LEU A 295 -4.02 -18.06 3.37
CA LEU A 295 -3.59 -17.96 4.77
C LEU A 295 -4.30 -16.82 5.51
N ASN A 296 -4.47 -15.68 4.84
CA ASN A 296 -5.24 -14.56 5.38
C ASN A 296 -6.71 -14.91 5.56
N ALA A 297 -7.32 -15.64 4.62
CA ALA A 297 -8.71 -16.11 4.75
C ALA A 297 -8.87 -17.08 5.94
N VAL A 298 -7.94 -18.03 6.11
CA VAL A 298 -7.89 -18.94 7.27
C VAL A 298 -7.80 -18.14 8.57
N ALA A 299 -6.92 -17.15 8.66
CA ALA A 299 -6.74 -16.33 9.86
C ALA A 299 -8.01 -15.53 10.22
N VAL A 300 -8.67 -14.92 9.22
CA VAL A 300 -9.93 -14.17 9.42
C VAL A 300 -11.02 -15.07 9.98
N VAL A 301 -11.22 -16.24 9.37
CA VAL A 301 -12.28 -17.19 9.78
C VAL A 301 -11.98 -17.78 11.16
N LYS A 302 -10.70 -18.05 11.47
CA LYS A 302 -10.28 -18.52 12.79
C LYS A 302 -10.52 -17.49 13.89
N ASP A 303 -10.22 -16.22 13.62
CA ASP A 303 -10.49 -15.12 14.56
C ASP A 303 -12.01 -14.98 14.77
N MET A 304 -12.83 -15.07 13.71
CA MET A 304 -14.30 -15.08 13.81
C MET A 304 -14.80 -16.23 14.70
N TYR A 305 -14.36 -17.46 14.42
CA TYR A 305 -14.75 -18.65 15.19
C TYR A 305 -14.40 -18.50 16.67
N THR A 306 -13.16 -18.06 16.96
CA THR A 306 -12.67 -17.89 18.33
C THR A 306 -13.51 -16.86 19.08
N ASN A 307 -13.80 -15.71 18.48
CA ASN A 307 -14.62 -14.67 19.09
C ASN A 307 -16.05 -15.14 19.37
N GLU A 308 -16.69 -15.85 18.44
CA GLU A 308 -18.05 -16.38 18.64
C GLU A 308 -18.08 -17.48 19.69
N MET A 309 -17.09 -18.39 19.71
CA MET A 309 -16.97 -19.42 20.75
C MET A 309 -16.69 -18.82 22.13
N GLU A 310 -15.87 -17.79 22.24
CA GLU A 310 -15.65 -17.05 23.48
C GLU A 310 -16.94 -16.38 23.99
N ALA A 311 -17.75 -15.83 23.08
CA ALA A 311 -19.05 -15.25 23.43
C ALA A 311 -20.04 -16.31 23.93
N ILE A 312 -19.97 -17.54 23.42
CA ILE A 312 -20.84 -18.65 23.82
C ILE A 312 -20.36 -19.28 25.13
N CYS A 313 -19.08 -19.65 25.23
CA CYS A 313 -18.56 -20.50 26.31
C CYS A 313 -17.22 -20.04 26.91
N GLY A 314 -16.76 -18.82 26.59
CA GLY A 314 -15.52 -18.24 27.12
C GLY A 314 -15.56 -18.01 28.63
N GLY A 315 -14.42 -17.68 29.26
CA GLY A 315 -14.23 -17.75 30.72
C GLY A 315 -15.32 -17.10 31.60
N ASN A 316 -15.93 -16.00 31.12
CA ASN A 316 -16.97 -15.25 31.85
C ASN A 316 -18.40 -15.77 31.62
N GLN A 317 -18.58 -16.75 30.73
CA GLN A 317 -19.88 -17.35 30.42
C GLN A 317 -20.19 -18.56 31.32
N PRO A 318 -21.47 -18.79 31.66
CA PRO A 318 -21.87 -19.93 32.47
C PRO A 318 -21.59 -21.27 31.78
N TYR A 319 -21.63 -22.36 32.55
CA TYR A 319 -21.55 -23.71 32.02
C TYR A 319 -22.70 -23.98 31.02
N ILE A 320 -22.36 -24.56 29.88
CA ILE A 320 -23.31 -25.03 28.87
C ILE A 320 -23.29 -26.55 28.80
N ASN A 321 -24.46 -27.18 28.61
CA ASN A 321 -24.55 -28.62 28.40
C ASN A 321 -23.71 -29.06 27.17
N PRO A 322 -22.91 -30.15 27.24
CA PRO A 322 -22.05 -30.58 26.16
C PRO A 322 -22.78 -30.79 24.83
N THR A 323 -23.98 -31.37 24.85
CA THR A 323 -24.78 -31.61 23.63
C THR A 323 -25.21 -30.29 22.98
N THR A 324 -25.57 -29.28 23.78
CA THR A 324 -25.90 -27.94 23.26
C THR A 324 -24.65 -27.23 22.74
N LEU A 325 -23.51 -27.41 23.40
CA LEU A 325 -22.24 -26.83 22.96
C LEU A 325 -21.77 -27.43 21.62
N GLU A 326 -21.90 -28.75 21.45
CA GLU A 326 -21.61 -29.45 20.19
C GLU A 326 -22.52 -28.97 19.05
N GLN A 327 -23.82 -28.78 19.31
CA GLN A 327 -24.74 -28.22 18.31
C GLN A 327 -24.33 -26.80 17.88
N ARG A 328 -24.01 -25.94 18.85
CA ARG A 328 -23.55 -24.57 18.57
C ARG A 328 -22.25 -24.54 17.79
N HIS A 329 -21.33 -25.45 18.11
CA HIS A 329 -20.09 -25.61 17.35
C HIS A 329 -20.36 -26.06 15.92
N ALA A 330 -21.23 -27.05 15.70
CA ALA A 330 -21.56 -27.52 14.35
C ALA A 330 -22.18 -26.41 13.49
N ASP A 331 -23.12 -25.64 14.05
CA ASP A 331 -23.74 -24.49 13.37
C ASP A 331 -22.69 -23.42 13.02
N LEU A 332 -21.79 -23.12 13.96
CA LEU A 332 -20.73 -22.13 13.76
C LEU A 332 -19.69 -22.62 12.74
N LEU A 333 -19.35 -23.91 12.74
CA LEU A 333 -18.41 -24.49 11.79
C LEU A 333 -18.94 -24.39 10.36
N VAL A 334 -20.23 -24.67 10.12
CA VAL A 334 -20.86 -24.45 8.82
C VAL A 334 -20.76 -22.99 8.40
N LYS A 335 -21.11 -22.04 9.29
CA LYS A 335 -20.99 -20.60 9.02
C LYS A 335 -19.56 -20.18 8.69
N CYS A 336 -18.58 -20.69 9.43
CA CYS A 336 -17.16 -20.42 9.18
C CYS A 336 -16.70 -20.94 7.81
N MET A 337 -17.14 -22.14 7.42
CA MET A 337 -16.82 -22.69 6.09
C MET A 337 -17.50 -21.90 4.97
N GLU A 338 -18.76 -21.49 5.14
CA GLU A 338 -19.46 -20.62 4.19
C GLU A 338 -18.74 -19.28 4.02
N GLU A 339 -18.29 -18.66 5.12
CA GLU A 339 -17.51 -17.43 5.07
C GLU A 339 -16.16 -17.64 4.37
N PHE A 340 -15.45 -18.74 4.67
CA PHE A 340 -14.21 -19.09 4.00
C PHE A 340 -14.41 -19.23 2.48
N ASP A 341 -15.47 -19.93 2.08
CA ASP A 341 -15.80 -20.18 0.68
C ASP A 341 -16.22 -18.89 -0.04
N ALA A 342 -16.89 -17.97 0.66
CA ALA A 342 -17.29 -16.65 0.16
C ALA A 342 -16.14 -15.65 -0.03
N ILE A 343 -14.95 -15.91 0.54
CA ILE A 343 -13.75 -15.09 0.29
C ILE A 343 -13.21 -15.44 -1.12
N PRO A 344 -13.06 -14.46 -2.05
CA PRO A 344 -12.37 -14.61 -3.32
C PRO A 344 -10.95 -15.07 -3.05
N LYS A 345 -10.66 -16.27 -3.55
CA LYS A 345 -9.35 -16.91 -3.42
C LYS A 345 -8.66 -16.89 -4.77
N MET A 346 -7.38 -16.49 -4.78
CA MET A 346 -6.55 -16.63 -5.97
C MET A 346 -6.06 -18.07 -6.12
N GLY A 347 -5.78 -18.52 -7.34
CA GLY A 347 -5.26 -19.88 -7.61
C GLY A 347 -6.33 -20.95 -7.88
N GLY A 348 -7.61 -20.59 -7.84
CA GLY A 348 -8.73 -21.48 -8.16
C GLY A 348 -9.26 -22.30 -6.96
N ALA A 349 -10.43 -22.93 -7.16
CA ALA A 349 -11.11 -23.67 -6.10
C ALA A 349 -10.30 -24.88 -5.62
N GLU A 350 -9.62 -25.60 -6.53
CA GLU A 350 -8.81 -26.78 -6.20
C GLU A 350 -7.63 -26.45 -5.28
N TYR A 351 -6.96 -25.30 -5.49
CA TYR A 351 -5.86 -24.86 -4.63
C TYR A 351 -6.32 -24.52 -3.21
N SER A 352 -7.59 -24.09 -3.07
CA SER A 352 -8.18 -23.69 -1.79
C SER A 352 -8.63 -24.87 -0.92
N VAL A 353 -8.77 -26.07 -1.50
CA VAL A 353 -9.31 -27.25 -0.80
C VAL A 353 -8.44 -27.65 0.39
N SER A 354 -7.12 -27.70 0.21
CA SER A 354 -6.19 -28.09 1.27
C SER A 354 -6.21 -27.12 2.46
N TYR A 355 -6.37 -25.81 2.20
CA TYR A 355 -6.51 -24.79 3.23
C TYR A 355 -7.85 -24.90 3.95
N ARG A 356 -8.92 -25.26 3.22
CA ARG A 356 -10.25 -25.48 3.80
C ARG A 356 -10.27 -26.68 4.74
N GLU A 357 -9.71 -27.82 4.31
CA GLU A 357 -9.59 -29.03 5.12
C GLU A 357 -8.76 -28.78 6.39
N ARG A 358 -7.62 -28.10 6.23
CA ARG A 358 -6.77 -27.72 7.36
C ARG A 358 -7.48 -26.76 8.32
N LEU A 359 -8.23 -25.78 7.82
CA LEU A 359 -9.02 -24.89 8.66
C LEU A 359 -10.06 -25.67 9.47
N GLU A 360 -10.78 -26.60 8.83
CA GLU A 360 -11.76 -27.45 9.51
C GLU A 360 -11.12 -28.27 10.65
N GLU A 361 -9.94 -28.84 10.42
CA GLU A 361 -9.17 -29.54 11.44
C GLU A 361 -8.73 -28.61 12.58
N GLU A 362 -8.19 -27.42 12.26
CA GLU A 362 -7.76 -26.44 13.26
C GLU A 362 -8.95 -25.92 14.11
N LEU A 363 -10.12 -25.72 13.52
CA LEU A 363 -11.33 -25.33 14.24
C LEU A 363 -11.85 -26.47 15.15
N GLY A 364 -11.74 -27.73 14.69
CA GLY A 364 -12.03 -28.91 15.50
C GLY A 364 -11.11 -29.00 16.73
N GLN A 365 -9.80 -28.81 16.56
CA GLN A 365 -8.85 -28.78 17.67
C GLN A 365 -9.15 -27.62 18.64
N ALA A 366 -9.48 -26.43 18.12
CA ALA A 366 -9.89 -25.30 18.96
C ALA A 366 -11.16 -25.61 19.77
N PHE A 367 -12.13 -26.32 19.18
CA PHE A 367 -13.33 -26.77 19.87
C PHE A 367 -13.02 -27.68 21.07
N GLU A 368 -12.07 -28.62 20.93
CA GLU A 368 -11.67 -29.50 22.04
C GLU A 368 -11.20 -28.69 23.25
N HIS A 369 -10.43 -27.63 23.03
CA HIS A 369 -9.99 -26.72 24.09
C HIS A 369 -11.16 -25.99 24.76
N PHE A 370 -12.10 -25.44 23.97
CA PHE A 370 -13.31 -24.81 24.51
C PHE A 370 -14.20 -25.79 25.27
N ALA A 371 -14.33 -27.03 24.80
CA ALA A 371 -15.10 -28.07 25.47
C ALA A 371 -14.49 -28.45 26.83
N ILE A 372 -13.16 -28.55 26.92
CA ILE A 372 -12.44 -28.79 28.18
C ILE A 372 -12.64 -27.61 29.14
N GLN A 373 -12.51 -26.38 28.65
CA GLN A 373 -12.72 -25.16 29.46
C GLN A 373 -14.16 -25.03 29.93
N ASN A 374 -15.15 -25.42 29.11
CA ASN A 374 -16.54 -25.43 29.53
C ASN A 374 -16.77 -26.51 30.61
N LYS A 375 -16.20 -27.71 30.45
CA LYS A 375 -16.31 -28.79 31.46
C LYS A 375 -15.76 -28.37 32.83
N SER A 376 -14.66 -27.61 32.90
CA SER A 376 -14.08 -27.16 34.17
C SER A 376 -14.97 -26.18 34.96
N LYS A 377 -15.99 -25.59 34.32
CA LYS A 377 -16.99 -24.73 34.97
C LYS A 377 -18.14 -25.50 35.60
N ASN A 378 -18.22 -26.82 35.37
CA ASN A 378 -19.28 -27.62 35.96
C ASN A 378 -19.00 -27.86 37.45
N VAL A 379 -19.52 -26.97 38.30
CA VAL A 379 -19.32 -27.00 39.77
C VAL A 379 -20.07 -28.17 40.44
N PHE A 380 -20.93 -28.89 39.71
CA PHE A 380 -21.75 -30.00 40.23
C PHE A 380 -21.54 -31.33 39.47
N GLY A 381 -20.44 -31.44 38.71
CA GLY A 381 -20.03 -32.68 38.05
C GLY A 381 -19.35 -33.67 38.99
#